data_AF-A0A958GSS3-F1
#
_entry.id   AF-A0A958GSS3-F1
#
_cell.length_a   1.000
_cell.length_b   1.000
_cell.length_c   1.000
_cell.angle_alpha   90.00
_cell.angle_beta   90.00
_cell.angle_gamma   90.00
#
_symmetry.space_group_name_H-M   'P 1'
#
loop_
_entity.id
_entity.type
_entity.pdbx_description
1 polymer ?
#
loop_
_entity_poly.entity_id
_entity_poly.type
_entity_poly.pdbx_seq_one_letter_code
_entity_poly.pdbx_strand_id
1 'polypeptide(L)'
;VDDPTRQSVLPYQLIQLLTCKRDRYASPESLVWICQIVIGLGGILVIAGSYGAYHFGNKADEKKELVAELKQNELNNKIASLLAGNSELKDQLKPFEQIAERIYPSVKRDDALKKLAEDVDNIQEKTEELEEASERVQRKTEELEEAAAPRTITPNQRQALIRGLAPLKGETMDLIVPIGDSEAFAYAKEFLAVFESAGLTVNGVN
;
A
#
# COMPACT_ATOMS: atom_id res chain seq x y z
N VAL A 1 -6.81 26.54 -15.89
CA VAL A 1 -6.12 27.79 -15.48
C VAL A 1 -6.00 28.56 -16.77
N ASP A 2 -7.08 29.25 -17.13
CA ASP A 2 -7.29 29.87 -18.43
C ASP A 2 -7.73 31.30 -18.18
N ASP A 3 -7.07 32.20 -18.89
CA ASP A 3 -7.04 33.66 -18.69
C ASP A 3 -8.33 34.32 -19.25
N PRO A 4 -9.16 34.98 -18.42
CA PRO A 4 -10.40 35.62 -18.86
C PRO A 4 -10.21 37.05 -19.41
N THR A 5 -8.98 37.52 -19.68
CA THR A 5 -8.72 38.94 -20.01
C THR A 5 -8.31 39.25 -21.45
N ARG A 6 -8.82 38.52 -22.45
CA ARG A 6 -8.72 38.94 -23.86
C ARG A 6 -9.89 39.84 -24.27
N GLN A 7 -9.81 41.11 -23.86
CA GLN A 7 -10.66 42.18 -24.37
C GLN A 7 -10.47 42.33 -25.88
N SER A 8 -11.51 42.03 -26.65
CA SER A 8 -11.60 42.31 -28.08
C SER A 8 -11.74 43.82 -28.28
N VAL A 9 -10.64 44.46 -28.67
CA VAL A 9 -10.64 45.83 -29.18
C VAL A 9 -11.35 45.81 -30.54
N LEU A 10 -12.64 46.11 -30.54
CA LEU A 10 -13.45 46.31 -31.73
C LEU A 10 -13.13 47.65 -32.43
N PRO A 11 -13.41 47.77 -33.74
CA PRO A 11 -12.70 48.62 -34.68
C PRO A 11 -13.30 50.03 -34.78
N TYR A 12 -12.92 50.93 -33.87
CA TYR A 12 -13.30 52.35 -34.00
C TYR A 12 -12.61 53.07 -35.16
N GLN A 13 -11.57 52.48 -35.76
CA GLN A 13 -10.82 53.09 -36.87
C GLN A 13 -11.48 52.91 -38.25
N LEU A 14 -12.48 52.03 -38.42
CA LEU A 14 -13.13 51.84 -39.72
C LEU A 14 -14.26 52.85 -40.01
N ILE A 15 -14.82 53.51 -38.98
CA ILE A 15 -15.93 54.44 -39.16
C ILE A 15 -15.45 55.84 -39.63
N GLN A 16 -14.20 56.22 -39.36
CA GLN A 16 -13.67 57.53 -39.79
C GLN A 16 -13.28 57.63 -41.27
N LEU A 17 -13.21 56.51 -42.00
CA LEU A 17 -12.91 56.51 -43.44
C LEU A 17 -14.15 56.71 -44.33
N LEU A 18 -15.37 56.66 -43.76
CA LEU A 18 -16.61 56.86 -44.53
C LEU A 18 -17.16 58.30 -44.51
N THR A 19 -16.57 59.22 -43.73
CA THR A 19 -17.06 60.61 -43.64
C THR A 19 -16.30 61.61 -44.51
N CYS A 20 -15.25 61.20 -45.24
CA CYS A 20 -14.38 62.13 -45.98
C CYS A 20 -14.45 61.93 -47.51
N LYS A 21 -15.57 62.33 -48.13
CA LYS A 21 -15.71 62.88 -49.50
C LYS A 21 -17.18 62.85 -49.93
N ARG A 22 -17.93 63.88 -49.54
CA ARG A 22 -19.31 64.12 -49.98
C ARG A 22 -19.33 65.27 -50.97
N ASP A 23 -18.84 65.07 -52.19
CA ASP A 23 -18.92 66.10 -53.25
C ASP A 23 -18.95 65.54 -54.69
N ARG A 24 -19.51 64.34 -54.89
CA ARG A 24 -19.98 63.91 -56.21
C ARG A 24 -21.38 63.32 -56.08
N TYR A 25 -22.40 64.08 -56.45
CA TYR A 25 -23.78 63.59 -56.56
C TYR A 25 -23.79 62.46 -57.59
N ALA A 26 -23.89 61.23 -57.09
CA ALA A 26 -24.22 60.08 -57.91
C ALA A 26 -25.61 60.33 -58.52
N SER A 27 -25.80 60.06 -59.81
CA SER A 27 -27.10 60.25 -60.46
C SER A 27 -28.16 59.37 -59.78
N PRO A 28 -29.44 59.78 -59.73
CA PRO A 28 -30.49 59.01 -59.05
C PRO A 28 -30.56 57.54 -59.48
N GLU A 29 -30.25 57.25 -60.74
CA GLU A 29 -30.22 55.88 -61.29
C GLU A 29 -29.10 55.00 -60.68
N SER A 30 -27.94 55.59 -60.39
CA SER A 30 -26.82 54.85 -59.79
C SER A 30 -27.08 54.48 -58.33
N LEU A 31 -27.82 55.30 -57.58
CA LEU A 31 -28.24 54.99 -56.22
C LEU A 31 -29.21 53.80 -56.18
N VAL A 32 -30.14 53.72 -57.13
CA VAL A 32 -31.07 52.57 -57.25
C VAL A 32 -30.30 51.28 -57.50
N TRP A 33 -29.32 51.30 -58.40
CA TRP A 33 -28.45 50.13 -58.65
C TRP A 33 -27.65 49.71 -57.42
N ILE A 34 -27.06 50.65 -56.69
CA ILE A 34 -26.31 50.36 -55.45
C ILE A 34 -27.24 49.74 -54.40
N CYS A 35 -28.46 50.28 -54.22
CA CYS A 35 -29.43 49.70 -53.29
C CYS A 35 -29.82 48.27 -53.68
N GLN A 36 -30.06 47.98 -54.96
CA GLN A 36 -30.38 46.63 -55.43
C GLN A 36 -29.22 45.65 -55.20
N ILE A 37 -27.98 46.08 -55.42
CA ILE A 37 -26.78 45.27 -55.13
C ILE A 37 -26.66 44.97 -53.63
N VAL A 38 -26.86 45.98 -52.78
CA VAL A 38 -26.80 45.80 -51.31
C VAL A 38 -27.90 44.86 -50.82
N ILE A 39 -29.12 44.99 -51.33
CA ILE A 39 -30.24 44.09 -51.00
C ILE A 39 -29.93 42.66 -51.48
N GLY A 40 -29.40 42.51 -52.70
CA GLY A 40 -29.00 41.22 -53.25
C GLY A 40 -27.90 40.54 -52.44
N LEU A 41 -26.85 41.27 -52.07
CA LEU A 41 -25.78 40.77 -51.20
C LEU A 41 -26.29 40.41 -49.79
N GLY A 42 -27.19 41.22 -49.24
CA GLY A 42 -27.86 40.92 -47.97
C GLY A 42 -28.64 39.60 -48.01
N GLY A 43 -29.40 39.36 -49.09
CA GLY A 43 -30.13 38.10 -49.29
C GLY A 43 -29.19 36.89 -49.37
N ILE A 44 -28.09 36.99 -50.12
CA ILE A 44 -27.08 35.91 -50.23
C ILE A 44 -26.46 35.60 -48.86
N LEU A 45 -26.16 36.61 -48.04
CA LEU A 45 -25.61 36.41 -46.70
C LEU A 45 -26.58 35.69 -45.75
N VAL A 46 -27.87 36.02 -45.79
CA VAL A 46 -28.89 35.34 -44.97
C VAL A 46 -29.05 33.88 -45.40
N ILE A 47 -29.07 33.60 -46.71
CA ILE A 47 -29.15 32.23 -47.23
C ILE A 47 -27.89 31.43 -46.85
N ALA A 48 -26.70 32.02 -47.00
CA ALA A 48 -25.45 31.35 -46.61
C ALA A 48 -25.37 31.11 -45.10
N GLY A 49 -25.81 32.07 -44.27
CA GLY A 49 -25.83 31.94 -42.81
C GLY A 49 -26.82 30.88 -42.32
N SER A 50 -28.03 30.84 -42.89
CA SER A 50 -29.04 29.82 -42.56
C SER A 50 -28.61 28.41 -42.99
N TYR A 51 -28.00 28.27 -44.17
CA TYR A 51 -27.44 27.00 -44.63
C TYR A 51 -26.30 26.51 -43.72
N GLY A 52 -25.41 27.42 -43.32
CA GLY A 52 -24.36 27.12 -42.35
C GLY A 52 -24.93 26.63 -41.02
N ALA A 53 -25.85 27.38 -40.42
CA ALA A 53 -26.48 27.02 -39.15
C ALA A 53 -27.18 25.66 -39.20
N TYR A 54 -27.90 25.35 -40.29
CA TYR A 54 -28.55 24.06 -40.50
C TYR A 54 -27.55 22.90 -40.58
N HIS A 55 -26.53 23.03 -41.42
CA HIS A 55 -25.56 21.96 -41.64
C HIS A 55 -24.62 21.75 -40.43
N PHE A 56 -24.25 22.81 -39.72
CA PHE A 56 -23.49 22.70 -38.46
C PHE A 56 -24.35 22.17 -37.31
N GLY A 57 -25.65 22.53 -37.27
CA GLY A 57 -26.61 21.99 -36.32
C GLY A 57 -26.74 20.47 -36.43
N ASN A 58 -27.04 19.96 -37.63
CA ASN A 58 -27.17 18.51 -37.87
C ASN A 58 -25.91 17.74 -37.48
N LYS A 59 -24.72 18.25 -37.84
CA LYS A 59 -23.44 17.61 -37.45
C LYS A 59 -23.17 17.66 -35.94
N ALA A 60 -23.65 18.69 -35.24
CA ALA A 60 -23.53 18.77 -33.80
C ALA A 60 -24.45 17.75 -33.11
N ASP A 61 -25.66 17.56 -33.64
CA ASP A 61 -26.63 16.61 -33.09
C ASP A 61 -26.24 15.15 -33.37
N GLU A 62 -25.76 14.82 -34.57
CA GLU A 62 -25.18 13.50 -34.89
C GLU A 62 -24.03 13.12 -33.93
N LYS A 63 -23.16 14.08 -33.60
CA LYS A 63 -22.08 13.86 -32.63
C LYS A 63 -22.59 13.64 -31.22
N LYS A 64 -23.64 14.36 -30.80
CA LYS A 64 -24.24 14.14 -29.47
C LYS A 64 -24.88 12.77 -29.38
N GLU A 65 -25.56 12.33 -30.44
CA GLU A 65 -26.19 11.01 -30.50
C GLU A 65 -25.15 9.90 -30.43
N LEU A 66 -24.08 9.99 -31.22
CA LEU A 66 -22.97 9.03 -31.15
C LEU A 66 -22.30 9.00 -29.77
N VAL A 67 -22.09 10.17 -29.15
CA VAL A 67 -21.52 10.23 -27.79
C VAL A 67 -22.49 9.65 -26.75
N ALA A 68 -23.80 9.85 -26.91
CA ALA A 68 -24.80 9.25 -26.04
C ALA A 68 -24.83 7.73 -26.18
N GLU A 69 -24.75 7.21 -27.41
CA GLU A 69 -24.70 5.78 -27.69
C GLU A 69 -23.42 5.14 -27.13
N LEU A 70 -22.26 5.75 -27.32
CA LEU A 70 -20.99 5.28 -26.76
C LEU A 70 -21.03 5.24 -25.23
N LYS A 71 -21.59 6.27 -24.58
CA LYS A 71 -21.76 6.29 -23.13
C LYS A 71 -22.73 5.22 -22.64
N GLN A 72 -23.83 4.99 -23.37
CA GLN A 72 -24.79 3.93 -23.05
C GLN A 72 -24.13 2.55 -23.17
N ASN A 73 -23.34 2.32 -24.22
CA ASN A 73 -22.59 1.08 -24.41
C ASN A 73 -21.52 0.89 -23.33
N GLU A 74 -20.80 1.94 -22.95
CA GLU A 74 -19.85 1.89 -21.84
C GLU A 74 -20.55 1.54 -20.51
N LEU A 75 -21.70 2.15 -20.23
CA LEU A 75 -22.48 1.86 -19.04
C LEU A 75 -23.01 0.42 -19.04
N ASN A 76 -23.54 -0.04 -20.17
CA ASN A 76 -24.03 -1.41 -20.34
C ASN A 76 -22.89 -2.43 -20.13
N ASN A 77 -21.69 -2.15 -20.66
CA ASN A 77 -20.51 -2.98 -20.46
C ASN A 77 -20.09 -3.03 -18.98
N LYS A 78 -20.12 -1.89 -18.27
CA LYS A 78 -19.84 -1.84 -16.82
C LYS A 78 -20.87 -2.61 -16.00
N ILE A 79 -22.15 -2.50 -16.34
CA ILE A 79 -23.22 -3.27 -15.69
C ILE A 79 -22.99 -4.77 -15.92
N ALA A 80 -22.70 -5.17 -17.16
CA ALA A 80 -22.42 -6.57 -17.50
C ALA A 80 -21.20 -7.11 -16.73
N SER A 81 -20.11 -6.34 -16.63
CA SER A 81 -18.92 -6.76 -15.87
C SER A 81 -19.19 -6.86 -14.37
N LEU A 82 -19.98 -5.96 -13.79
CA LEU A 82 -20.36 -6.00 -12.37
C LEU A 82 -21.28 -7.19 -12.06
N LEU A 83 -22.23 -7.49 -12.96
CA LEU A 83 -23.10 -8.66 -12.84
C LEU A 83 -22.30 -9.97 -12.93
N ALA A 84 -21.35 -10.05 -13.87
CA ALA A 84 -20.44 -11.19 -13.98
C ALA A 84 -19.61 -11.36 -12.69
N GLY A 85 -19.00 -10.29 -12.19
CA GLY A 85 -18.21 -10.34 -10.94
C GLY A 85 -19.04 -10.74 -9.72
N ASN A 86 -20.28 -10.27 -9.62
CA ASN A 86 -21.18 -10.67 -8.53
C ASN A 86 -21.56 -12.16 -8.63
N SER A 87 -21.76 -12.68 -9.84
CA SER A 87 -22.01 -14.12 -10.02
C SER A 87 -20.81 -14.98 -9.62
N GLU A 88 -19.59 -14.54 -9.93
CA GLU A 88 -18.35 -15.23 -9.54
C GLU A 88 -18.15 -15.21 -8.02
N LEU A 89 -18.35 -14.06 -7.37
CA LEU A 89 -18.29 -13.95 -5.91
C LEU A 89 -19.30 -14.86 -5.22
N LYS A 90 -20.51 -14.98 -5.77
CA LYS A 90 -21.53 -15.89 -5.24
C LYS A 90 -21.08 -17.36 -5.35
N ASP A 91 -20.42 -17.73 -6.44
CA ASP A 91 -19.86 -19.07 -6.59
C ASP A 91 -18.69 -19.33 -5.62
N GLN A 92 -17.85 -18.32 -5.37
CA GLN A 92 -16.77 -18.40 -4.38
C GLN A 92 -17.27 -18.49 -2.94
N LEU A 93 -18.47 -17.97 -2.64
CA LEU A 93 -19.08 -18.05 -1.30
C LEU A 93 -19.71 -19.41 -0.97
N LYS A 94 -20.09 -20.21 -1.97
CA LYS A 94 -20.68 -21.55 -1.78
C LYS A 94 -19.91 -22.47 -0.83
N PRO A 95 -18.58 -22.63 -0.91
CA PRO A 95 -17.85 -23.48 0.02
C PRO A 95 -18.00 -23.01 1.48
N PHE A 96 -17.98 -21.70 1.74
CA PHE A 96 -18.15 -21.16 3.09
C PHE A 96 -19.57 -21.40 3.61
N GLU A 97 -20.57 -21.30 2.73
CA GLU A 97 -21.96 -21.62 3.07
C GLU A 97 -22.13 -23.10 3.45
N GLN A 98 -21.50 -24.02 2.70
CA GLN A 98 -21.51 -25.45 3.02
C GLN A 98 -20.82 -25.74 4.35
N ILE A 99 -19.69 -25.06 4.64
CA ILE A 99 -19.00 -25.18 5.92
C ILE A 99 -19.87 -24.65 7.06
N ALA A 100 -20.47 -23.48 6.88
CA ALA A 100 -21.35 -22.87 7.88
C ALA A 100 -22.58 -23.73 8.16
N GLU A 101 -23.26 -24.27 7.14
CA GLU A 101 -24.40 -25.17 7.29
C GLU A 101 -24.00 -26.49 7.99
N ARG A 102 -22.79 -26.99 7.74
CA ARG A 102 -22.28 -28.20 8.40
C ARG A 102 -21.97 -27.97 9.88
N ILE A 103 -21.39 -26.83 10.24
CA ILE A 103 -21.03 -26.50 11.63
C ILE A 103 -22.27 -26.05 12.41
N TYR A 104 -23.19 -25.33 11.75
CA TYR A 104 -24.37 -24.71 12.34
C TYR A 104 -25.69 -25.14 11.67
N PRO A 105 -26.05 -26.43 11.71
CA PRO A 105 -27.19 -26.96 10.95
C PRO A 105 -28.57 -26.44 11.42
N SER A 106 -28.66 -25.87 12.62
CA SER A 106 -29.90 -25.36 13.23
C SER A 106 -30.10 -23.85 13.08
N VAL A 107 -29.15 -23.14 12.46
CA VAL A 107 -29.12 -21.68 12.35
C VAL A 107 -29.41 -21.29 10.89
N LYS A 108 -30.09 -20.15 10.67
CA LYS A 108 -30.29 -19.64 9.30
C LYS A 108 -28.94 -19.36 8.65
N ARG A 109 -28.85 -19.54 7.34
CA ARG A 109 -27.60 -19.40 6.57
C ARG A 109 -26.84 -18.11 6.83
N ASP A 110 -27.51 -16.95 6.80
CA ASP A 110 -26.84 -15.67 7.02
C ASP A 110 -26.28 -15.55 8.45
N ASP A 111 -27.03 -16.04 9.43
CA ASP A 111 -26.61 -16.09 10.83
C ASP A 111 -25.48 -17.12 11.06
N ALA A 112 -25.48 -18.23 10.32
CA ALA A 112 -24.45 -19.25 10.35
C ALA A 112 -23.13 -18.73 9.75
N LEU A 113 -23.19 -18.00 8.64
CA LEU A 113 -22.03 -17.32 8.06
C LEU A 113 -21.48 -16.25 9.00
N LYS A 114 -22.35 -15.48 9.66
CA LYS A 114 -21.93 -14.49 10.66
C LYS A 114 -21.21 -15.15 11.83
N LYS A 115 -21.75 -16.24 12.38
CA LYS A 115 -21.09 -17.01 13.45
C LYS A 115 -19.76 -17.60 13.00
N LEU A 116 -19.70 -18.12 11.77
CA LEU A 116 -18.45 -18.64 11.22
C LEU A 116 -17.39 -17.54 11.11
N ALA A 117 -17.76 -16.31 10.70
CA ALA A 117 -16.85 -15.19 10.68
C ALA A 117 -16.35 -14.82 12.09
N GLU A 118 -17.26 -14.73 13.07
CA GLU A 118 -16.91 -14.46 14.47
C GLU A 118 -15.97 -15.55 15.04
N ASP A 119 -16.19 -16.83 14.71
CA ASP A 119 -15.29 -17.91 15.13
C ASP A 119 -13.91 -17.82 14.49
N VAL A 120 -13.84 -17.48 13.20
CA VAL A 120 -12.56 -17.31 12.49
C VAL A 120 -11.77 -16.18 13.14
N ASP A 121 -12.41 -15.05 13.43
CA ASP A 121 -11.78 -13.92 14.13
C ASP A 121 -11.29 -14.35 15.53
N ASN A 122 -12.12 -15.07 16.30
CA ASN A 122 -11.75 -15.57 17.63
C ASN A 122 -10.61 -16.62 17.58
N ILE A 123 -10.56 -17.45 16.55
CA ILE A 123 -9.49 -18.44 16.35
C ILE A 123 -8.20 -17.71 15.98
N GLN A 124 -8.27 -16.67 15.16
CA GLN A 124 -7.11 -15.86 14.81
C GLN A 124 -6.54 -15.17 16.05
N GLU A 125 -7.37 -14.51 16.86
CA GLU A 125 -6.95 -13.87 18.12
C GLU A 125 -6.27 -14.88 19.05
N LYS A 126 -6.86 -16.06 19.26
CA LYS A 126 -6.24 -17.12 20.07
C LYS A 126 -4.94 -17.66 19.49
N THR A 127 -4.81 -17.67 18.17
CA THR A 127 -3.58 -18.12 17.51
C THR A 127 -2.46 -17.11 17.75
N GLU A 128 -2.74 -15.82 17.61
CA GLU A 128 -1.80 -14.74 17.93
C GLU A 128 -1.38 -14.79 19.42
N GLU A 129 -2.34 -14.97 20.35
CA GLU A 129 -2.03 -15.13 21.78
C GLU A 129 -1.13 -16.35 22.08
N LEU A 130 -1.37 -17.47 21.40
CA LEU A 130 -0.57 -18.69 21.56
C LEU A 130 0.83 -18.54 20.98
N GLU A 131 0.97 -17.85 19.85
CA GLU A 131 2.27 -17.52 19.26
C GLU A 131 3.09 -16.65 20.22
N GLU A 132 2.49 -15.58 20.77
CA GLU A 132 3.15 -14.75 21.78
C GLU A 132 3.51 -15.52 23.06
N ALA A 133 2.65 -16.44 23.50
CA ALA A 133 2.94 -17.31 24.63
C ALA A 133 4.11 -18.25 24.32
N SER A 134 4.14 -18.84 23.13
CA SER A 134 5.21 -19.73 22.67
C SER A 134 6.55 -19.01 22.61
N GLU A 135 6.59 -17.80 22.05
CA GLU A 135 7.81 -16.99 22.01
C GLU A 135 8.32 -16.63 23.40
N ARG A 136 7.41 -16.32 24.34
CA ARG A 136 7.79 -16.03 25.73
C ARG A 136 8.39 -17.25 26.43
N VAL A 137 7.82 -18.43 26.18
CA VAL A 137 8.37 -19.69 26.72
C VAL A 137 9.73 -19.97 26.09
N GLN A 138 9.87 -19.84 24.78
CA GLN A 138 11.13 -20.06 24.09
C GLN A 138 12.24 -19.13 24.62
N ARG A 139 11.98 -17.83 24.74
CA ARG A 139 12.94 -16.87 25.32
C ARG A 139 13.36 -17.24 26.74
N LYS A 140 12.42 -17.64 27.59
CA LYS A 140 12.75 -18.10 28.95
C LYS A 140 13.57 -19.38 28.95
N THR A 141 13.31 -20.29 28.03
CA THR A 141 14.10 -21.52 27.90
C THR A 141 15.53 -21.16 27.49
N GLU A 142 15.72 -20.27 26.51
CA GLU A 142 17.03 -19.79 26.09
C GLU A 142 17.77 -19.10 27.25
N GLU A 143 17.11 -18.21 28.00
CA GLU A 143 17.69 -17.58 29.20
C GLU A 143 18.11 -18.58 30.27
N LEU A 144 17.30 -19.63 30.50
CA LEU A 144 17.60 -20.67 31.47
C LEU A 144 18.73 -21.59 30.98
N GLU A 145 18.79 -21.89 29.68
CA GLU A 145 19.88 -22.65 29.07
C GLU A 145 21.19 -21.87 29.11
N GLU A 146 21.17 -20.56 28.89
CA GLU A 146 22.33 -19.70 29.09
C GLU A 146 22.75 -19.62 30.56
N ALA A 147 21.79 -19.51 31.49
CA ALA A 147 22.08 -19.47 32.93
C ALA A 147 22.58 -20.82 33.48
N ALA A 148 22.12 -21.93 32.88
CA ALA A 148 22.53 -23.29 33.20
C ALA A 148 23.72 -23.77 32.37
N ALA A 149 24.20 -22.96 31.41
CA ALA A 149 25.38 -23.29 30.64
C ALA A 149 26.54 -23.57 31.60
N PRO A 150 27.33 -24.65 31.42
CA PRO A 150 28.45 -24.96 32.28
C PRO A 150 29.34 -23.72 32.37
N ARG A 151 29.46 -23.12 33.55
CA ARG A 151 30.37 -21.99 33.70
C ARG A 151 31.77 -22.58 33.53
N THR A 152 32.61 -21.90 32.78
CA THR A 152 33.96 -22.34 32.47
C THR A 152 34.91 -21.21 32.84
N ILE A 153 36.12 -21.55 33.27
CA ILE A 153 37.11 -20.53 33.60
C ILE A 153 37.62 -19.94 32.30
N THR A 154 37.28 -18.68 32.05
CA THR A 154 37.75 -17.96 30.85
C THR A 154 39.28 -17.89 30.83
N PRO A 155 39.93 -17.79 29.65
CA PRO A 155 41.39 -17.68 29.56
C PRO A 155 41.99 -16.52 30.37
N ASN A 156 41.29 -15.38 30.43
CA ASN A 156 41.71 -14.22 31.20
C ASN A 156 41.63 -14.48 32.72
N GLN A 157 40.55 -15.09 33.19
CA GLN A 157 40.42 -15.51 34.59
C GLN A 157 41.48 -16.54 34.95
N ARG A 158 41.71 -17.53 34.08
CA ARG A 158 42.79 -18.52 34.23
C ARG A 158 44.14 -17.84 34.42
N GLN A 159 44.50 -16.89 33.57
CA GLN A 159 45.79 -16.20 33.66
C GLN A 159 45.88 -15.26 34.86
N ALA A 160 44.76 -14.67 35.31
CA ALA A 160 44.71 -13.90 36.54
C ALA A 160 44.93 -14.79 37.78
N LEU A 161 44.29 -15.96 37.82
CA LEU A 161 44.45 -16.96 38.88
C LEU A 161 45.90 -17.46 38.94
N ILE A 162 46.49 -17.87 37.81
CA ILE A 162 47.90 -18.32 37.76
C ILE A 162 48.84 -17.26 38.35
N ARG A 163 48.66 -15.99 37.96
CA ARG A 163 49.48 -14.88 38.47
C ARG A 163 49.28 -14.63 39.96
N GLY A 164 48.03 -14.68 40.44
CA GLY A 164 47.72 -14.48 41.85
C GLY A 164 48.24 -15.62 42.75
N LEU A 165 48.32 -16.83 42.20
CA LEU A 165 48.77 -18.03 42.92
C LEU A 165 50.29 -18.27 42.83
N ALA A 166 50.98 -17.59 41.91
CA ALA A 166 52.43 -17.69 41.73
C ALA A 166 53.27 -17.52 43.02
N PRO A 167 52.88 -16.66 44.00
CA PRO A 167 53.61 -16.56 45.27
C PRO A 167 53.58 -17.82 46.14
N LEU A 168 52.62 -18.72 45.93
CA LEU A 168 52.45 -19.98 46.68
C LEU A 168 53.15 -21.17 46.01
N LYS A 169 54.07 -20.91 45.09
CA LYS A 169 54.76 -21.95 44.32
C LYS A 169 55.47 -22.94 45.26
N GLY A 170 55.22 -24.22 45.05
CA GLY A 170 55.78 -25.32 45.84
C GLY A 170 54.92 -25.75 47.04
N GLU A 171 53.88 -25.00 47.40
CA GLU A 171 52.92 -25.41 48.42
C GLU A 171 52.02 -26.56 47.92
N THR A 172 51.52 -27.34 48.87
CA THR A 172 50.59 -28.45 48.62
C THR A 172 49.15 -28.06 48.93
N MET A 173 48.20 -28.61 48.19
CA MET A 173 46.77 -28.35 48.39
C MET A 173 45.93 -29.58 48.07
N ASP A 174 44.81 -29.70 48.76
CA ASP A 174 43.77 -30.69 48.50
C ASP A 174 42.56 -30.02 47.85
N LEU A 175 42.06 -30.63 46.76
CA LEU A 175 40.82 -30.23 46.10
C LEU A 175 39.73 -31.21 46.51
N ILE A 176 38.75 -30.74 47.27
CA ILE A 176 37.63 -31.56 47.77
C ILE A 176 36.37 -31.20 46.98
N VAL A 177 35.73 -32.21 46.38
CA VAL A 177 34.52 -32.09 45.59
C VAL A 177 33.42 -32.94 46.23
N PRO A 178 32.22 -32.39 46.44
CA PRO A 178 31.09 -33.16 46.93
C PRO A 178 30.79 -34.36 46.01
N ILE A 179 30.65 -35.55 46.60
CA ILE A 179 30.31 -36.77 45.85
C ILE A 179 28.95 -36.58 45.16
N GLY A 180 28.91 -36.82 43.85
CA GLY A 180 27.68 -36.74 43.04
C GLY A 180 27.46 -35.40 42.35
N ASP A 181 28.26 -34.37 42.61
CA ASP A 181 28.20 -33.10 41.91
C ASP A 181 29.14 -33.10 40.68
N SER A 182 28.57 -33.42 39.51
CA SER A 182 29.32 -33.48 38.26
C SER A 182 29.84 -32.12 37.79
N GLU A 183 29.13 -31.03 38.13
CA GLU A 183 29.54 -29.68 37.76
C GLU A 183 30.75 -29.25 38.60
N ALA A 184 30.69 -29.42 39.92
CA ALA A 184 31.82 -29.14 40.81
C ALA A 184 33.07 -29.95 40.42
N PHE A 185 32.90 -31.21 40.01
CA PHE A 185 34.00 -32.04 39.51
C PHE A 185 34.61 -31.52 38.21
N ALA A 186 33.79 -31.00 37.28
CA ALA A 186 34.29 -30.38 36.05
C ALA A 186 35.13 -29.13 36.35
N TYR A 187 34.68 -28.24 37.25
CA TYR A 187 35.49 -27.09 37.67
C TYR A 187 36.77 -27.51 38.38
N ALA A 188 36.68 -28.51 39.27
CA ALA A 188 37.85 -29.01 39.99
C ALA A 188 38.97 -29.44 39.03
N LYS A 189 38.61 -30.07 37.90
CA LYS A 189 39.58 -30.37 36.83
C LYS A 189 40.15 -29.14 36.16
N GLU A 190 39.33 -28.11 35.90
CA GLU A 190 39.84 -26.87 35.34
C GLU A 190 40.81 -26.16 36.29
N PHE A 191 40.47 -26.11 37.59
CA PHE A 191 41.30 -25.52 38.64
C PHE A 191 42.58 -26.33 38.88
N LEU A 192 42.52 -27.67 38.84
CA LEU A 192 43.71 -28.54 38.92
C LEU A 192 44.78 -28.08 37.91
N ALA A 193 44.38 -27.87 36.65
CA ALA A 193 45.30 -27.39 35.61
C ALA A 193 45.82 -25.98 35.89
N VAL A 194 45.01 -25.09 36.48
CA VAL A 194 45.44 -23.74 36.89
C VAL A 194 46.49 -23.83 38.00
N PHE A 195 46.28 -24.68 38.99
CA PHE A 195 47.15 -24.85 40.15
C PHE A 195 48.50 -25.47 39.78
N GLU A 196 48.49 -26.51 38.95
CA GLU A 196 49.70 -27.10 38.40
C GLU A 196 50.49 -26.06 37.57
N SER A 197 49.80 -25.26 36.75
CA SER A 197 50.44 -24.20 35.96
C SER A 197 51.05 -23.08 36.82
N ALA A 198 50.50 -22.82 38.00
CA ALA A 198 51.06 -21.90 38.97
C ALA A 198 52.23 -22.51 39.80
N GLY A 199 52.49 -23.81 39.64
CA GLY A 199 53.55 -24.53 40.33
C GLY A 199 53.20 -24.99 41.74
N LEU A 200 51.91 -25.17 42.04
CA LEU A 200 51.44 -25.84 43.25
C LEU A 200 51.35 -27.35 43.02
N THR A 201 51.46 -28.14 44.09
CA THR A 201 51.26 -29.60 44.04
C THR A 201 49.87 -29.95 44.57
N VAL A 202 49.07 -30.66 43.79
CA VAL A 202 47.71 -31.05 44.19
C VAL A 202 47.67 -32.56 44.46
N ASN A 203 47.25 -32.97 45.66
CA ASN A 203 47.30 -34.39 46.06
C ASN A 203 46.19 -35.26 45.42
N GLY A 204 45.34 -34.66 44.59
CA GLY A 204 44.21 -35.30 43.94
C GLY A 204 42.94 -34.45 44.01
N VAL A 205 41.91 -34.88 43.28
CA VAL A 205 40.55 -34.36 43.38
C VAL A 205 39.74 -35.42 44.12
N ASN A 206 39.47 -35.18 45.41
CA ASN A 206 38.82 -36.11 46.33
C ASN A 206 37.36 -35.80 46.54
#